data_AF-A0A944GEZ8-F1
#
_entry.id   AF-A0A944GEZ8-F1
#
_cell.length_a   1.000
_cell.length_b   1.000
_cell.length_c   1.000
_cell.angle_alpha   90.00
_cell.angle_beta   90.00
_cell.angle_gamma   90.00
#
_symmetry.space_group_name_H-M   'P 1'
#
loop_
_entity.id
_entity.type
_entity.pdbx_description
1 polymer ?
#
loop_
_entity_poly.entity_id
_entity_poly.type
_entity_poly.pdbx_seq_one_letter_code
_entity_poly.pdbx_strand_id
1 'polypeptide(L)'
;WRHQQDAKASQYSSFSASVDFKTSGYNTSNINNYYNPSEMSSNITSSTVNYTQRFPDSQWSISANASLTQKTQDSTISITLPSLTVNLATVYPFRRKVQIGKERWYEKISLSYTMQFSNSISTKERLLFKSNFVKDWRNAIKHDLPIKASFSLFKYLNISLSQNYTERWYFNRILRDWDTPSQQEVCDTTYGFYRVYDFRTSASMNTKLYGYYTPIRKWFGDKVDRIRHVLTPSISFSYNPDFSSPLFKFYRSYTKTIVDKNSMNGVSTEEVVYSPYSNGLYGVPGRGQSASLNFSLDNNVEMKIKDKSDSTGLSYKKVSLIDKLAVSWGYNFAADSMNWNNLSVSLRLKFTKKFSLSLNGSFDPYCYLPNEKGTIVRTNELRWNHGLPMHFLGTNTSFTYTFNNNTFKKKDKKKEVAEEESADDSFDPLNPNVGMDVDPITGLPRGNQKSNEEKEDKDKISNDDGYAPFEIPWSFTFVYQFGFRINSSKENYSEKLMAYKLKYYHSLTFNGSIQPTPKWRLTFTGSVDLEKFKVTTTTFSVYRDLHCWSLSASISPFGLYKSFMVSVGVNASMLKDIKYDKRSDASRNINWLEK
;
A
#
# COMPACT_ATOMS: atom_id res chain seq x y z
N TRP A 1 -32.88 8.32 -3.04
CA TRP A 1 -32.71 9.59 -2.30
C TRP A 1 -31.22 9.89 -2.16
N ARG A 2 -30.79 11.10 -2.53
CA ARG A 2 -29.43 11.58 -2.27
C ARG A 2 -29.52 12.90 -1.52
N HIS A 3 -28.75 13.03 -0.46
CA HIS A 3 -28.66 14.21 0.37
C HIS A 3 -27.22 14.41 0.82
N GLN A 4 -26.76 15.64 0.74
CA GLN A 4 -25.47 16.08 1.26
C GLN A 4 -25.71 17.40 1.97
N GLN A 5 -25.51 17.43 3.29
CA GLN A 5 -25.60 18.67 4.04
C GLN A 5 -24.47 19.61 3.64
N ASP A 6 -24.79 20.90 3.45
CA ASP A 6 -23.78 21.94 3.26
C ASP A 6 -22.92 22.06 4.52
N ALA A 7 -21.59 22.07 4.36
CA ALA A 7 -20.65 22.23 5.46
C ALA A 7 -20.82 23.55 6.23
N LYS A 8 -21.45 24.58 5.62
CA LYS A 8 -21.79 25.84 6.28
C LYS A 8 -23.01 25.74 7.20
N ALA A 9 -23.89 24.75 7.00
CA ALA A 9 -25.11 24.59 7.80
C ALA A 9 -24.80 24.20 9.26
N SER A 10 -23.68 23.51 9.50
CA SER A 10 -23.16 23.23 10.83
C SER A 10 -21.68 22.91 10.78
N GLN A 11 -20.89 23.59 11.61
CA GLN A 11 -19.45 23.33 11.73
C GLN A 11 -19.14 22.05 12.52
N TYR A 12 -20.12 21.54 13.28
CA TYR A 12 -19.93 20.46 14.23
C TYR A 12 -20.72 19.20 13.88
N SER A 13 -21.66 19.26 12.94
CA SER A 13 -22.43 18.10 12.49
C SER A 13 -22.42 18.00 10.97
N SER A 14 -22.29 16.78 10.45
CA SER A 14 -22.48 16.51 9.03
C SER A 14 -23.40 15.32 8.83
N PHE A 15 -24.34 15.47 7.91
CA PHE A 15 -25.27 14.44 7.49
C PHE A 15 -25.17 14.22 5.98
N SER A 16 -25.01 12.96 5.57
CA SER A 16 -25.08 12.57 4.17
C SER A 16 -25.83 11.26 4.01
N ALA A 17 -26.59 11.16 2.92
CA ALA A 17 -27.35 9.97 2.60
C ALA A 17 -27.31 9.72 1.09
N SER A 18 -27.02 8.48 0.71
CA SER A 18 -27.23 7.98 -0.64
C SER A 18 -27.99 6.68 -0.51
N VAL A 19 -29.31 6.77 -0.57
CA VAL A 19 -30.23 5.65 -0.42
C VAL A 19 -30.77 5.28 -1.79
N ASP A 20 -30.39 4.10 -2.26
CA ASP A 20 -30.94 3.41 -3.41
C ASP A 20 -31.44 2.04 -2.93
N PHE A 21 -32.75 1.94 -2.74
CA PHE A 21 -33.43 0.73 -2.29
C PHE A 21 -34.39 0.25 -3.38
N LYS A 22 -34.22 -0.99 -3.80
CA LYS A 22 -34.98 -1.61 -4.89
C LYS A 22 -35.39 -3.01 -4.49
N THR A 23 -36.57 -3.46 -4.88
CA THR A 23 -36.95 -4.87 -4.76
C THR A 23 -36.15 -5.71 -5.76
N SER A 24 -35.94 -6.99 -5.47
CA SER A 24 -35.12 -7.88 -6.32
C SER A 24 -35.57 -7.96 -7.78
N GLY A 25 -36.86 -7.76 -8.07
CA GLY A 25 -37.42 -7.72 -9.43
C GLY A 25 -37.52 -6.33 -10.07
N TYR A 26 -37.10 -5.25 -9.40
CA TYR A 26 -37.35 -3.89 -9.88
C TYR A 26 -36.64 -3.59 -11.22
N ASN A 27 -35.35 -3.94 -11.34
CA ASN A 27 -34.57 -3.62 -12.54
C ASN A 27 -35.04 -4.36 -13.80
N THR A 28 -35.70 -5.51 -13.65
CA THR A 28 -36.24 -6.31 -14.76
C THR A 28 -37.70 -6.03 -15.07
N SER A 29 -38.46 -5.47 -14.12
CA SER A 29 -39.88 -5.13 -14.29
C SER A 29 -40.12 -3.65 -14.62
N ASN A 30 -39.12 -2.78 -14.41
CA ASN A 30 -39.23 -1.37 -14.74
C ASN A 30 -39.07 -1.14 -16.26
N ILE A 31 -40.15 -0.71 -16.90
CA ILE A 31 -40.22 -0.38 -18.34
C ILE A 31 -39.15 0.65 -18.75
N ASN A 32 -38.78 1.58 -17.87
CA ASN A 32 -37.75 2.57 -18.16
C ASN A 32 -36.33 1.98 -18.21
N ASN A 33 -36.10 0.85 -17.52
CA ASN A 33 -34.81 0.18 -17.47
C ASN A 33 -34.61 -0.79 -18.65
N TYR A 34 -35.68 -1.08 -19.40
CA TYR A 34 -35.65 -1.93 -20.58
C TYR A 34 -34.71 -1.39 -21.69
N TYR A 35 -34.64 -0.06 -21.80
CA TYR A 35 -33.79 0.63 -22.77
C TYR A 35 -32.37 0.93 -22.26
N ASN A 36 -32.06 0.58 -21.01
CA ASN A 36 -30.73 0.76 -20.42
C ASN A 36 -30.15 -0.59 -19.93
N PRO A 37 -29.43 -1.33 -20.80
CA PRO A 37 -28.86 -2.64 -20.47
C PRO A 37 -27.92 -2.62 -19.25
N SER A 38 -27.33 -1.47 -18.92
CA SER A 38 -26.45 -1.33 -17.75
C SER A 38 -27.20 -1.29 -16.42
N GLU A 39 -28.42 -0.74 -16.40
CA GLU A 39 -29.28 -0.75 -15.21
C GLU A 39 -30.00 -2.08 -15.04
N MET A 40 -30.40 -2.72 -16.15
CA MET A 40 -31.00 -4.06 -16.12
C MET A 40 -30.01 -5.15 -15.67
N SER A 41 -28.72 -4.99 -15.99
CA SER A 41 -27.65 -5.90 -15.55
C SER A 41 -27.08 -5.57 -14.16
N SER A 42 -27.51 -4.48 -13.53
CA SER A 42 -27.08 -4.11 -12.18
C SER A 42 -27.71 -5.02 -11.14
N ASN A 43 -26.87 -5.87 -10.54
CA ASN A 43 -27.30 -6.90 -9.59
C ASN A 43 -27.08 -6.53 -8.12
N ILE A 44 -26.45 -5.38 -7.86
CA ILE A 44 -26.10 -4.92 -6.51
C ILE A 44 -26.55 -3.47 -6.35
N THR A 45 -27.39 -3.21 -5.35
CA THR A 45 -27.72 -1.85 -4.91
C THR A 45 -27.11 -1.62 -3.53
N SER A 46 -26.65 -0.40 -3.28
CA SER A 46 -26.10 -0.01 -1.99
C SER A 46 -26.73 1.29 -1.52
N SER A 47 -27.04 1.32 -0.23
CA SER A 47 -27.61 2.44 0.48
C SER A 47 -26.72 2.75 1.67
N THR A 48 -26.40 4.02 1.85
CA THR A 48 -25.61 4.49 3.00
C THR A 48 -26.20 5.76 3.58
N VAL A 49 -26.22 5.84 4.90
CA VAL A 49 -26.57 7.05 5.65
C VAL A 49 -25.46 7.26 6.67
N ASN A 50 -24.91 8.46 6.70
CA ASN A 50 -23.83 8.84 7.59
C ASN A 50 -24.22 10.09 8.36
N TYR A 51 -23.96 10.05 9.66
CA TYR A 51 -24.07 11.19 10.55
C TYR A 51 -22.79 11.29 11.37
N THR A 52 -22.21 12.48 11.46
CA THR A 52 -21.07 12.73 12.34
C THR A 52 -21.34 13.95 13.19
N GLN A 53 -21.07 13.85 14.47
CA GLN A 53 -21.14 14.92 15.46
C GLN A 53 -19.76 15.10 16.11
N ARG A 54 -19.29 16.33 16.12
CA ARG A 54 -18.17 16.81 16.94
C ARG A 54 -18.76 17.68 18.05
N PHE A 55 -18.12 17.67 19.21
CA PHE A 55 -18.55 18.48 20.33
C PHE A 55 -17.58 19.66 20.49
N PRO A 56 -18.07 20.91 20.53
CA PRO A 56 -17.25 22.06 20.87
C PRO A 56 -16.54 21.84 22.21
N ASP A 57 -15.30 22.32 22.33
CA ASP A 57 -14.46 22.23 23.54
C ASP A 57 -14.22 20.82 24.10
N SER A 58 -14.58 19.79 23.33
CA SER A 58 -14.42 18.39 23.69
C SER A 58 -13.62 17.67 22.61
N GLN A 59 -12.75 16.79 23.05
CA GLN A 59 -11.94 15.95 22.17
C GLN A 59 -12.73 14.73 21.66
N TRP A 60 -13.99 14.59 22.05
CA TRP A 60 -14.88 13.53 21.64
C TRP A 60 -15.57 13.85 20.31
N SER A 61 -15.75 12.80 19.50
CA SER A 61 -16.56 12.83 18.30
C SER A 61 -17.32 11.51 18.15
N ILE A 62 -18.50 11.57 17.56
CA ILE A 62 -19.37 10.42 17.33
C ILE A 62 -19.72 10.39 15.85
N SER A 63 -19.60 9.22 15.24
CA SER A 63 -20.05 8.96 13.88
C SER A 63 -20.99 7.77 13.89
N ALA A 64 -22.18 7.92 13.31
CA ALA A 64 -23.13 6.85 13.09
C ALA A 64 -23.25 6.60 11.59
N ASN A 65 -23.20 5.33 11.21
CA ASN A 65 -23.39 4.84 9.85
C ASN A 65 -24.51 3.81 9.85
N ALA A 66 -25.34 3.87 8.81
CA ALA A 66 -26.23 2.82 8.40
C ALA A 66 -25.85 2.43 6.97
N SER A 67 -25.67 1.14 6.73
CA SER A 67 -25.39 0.64 5.40
C SER A 67 -26.28 -0.56 5.07
N LEU A 68 -26.66 -0.64 3.81
CA LEU A 68 -27.54 -1.66 3.28
C LEU A 68 -27.06 -2.02 1.88
N THR A 69 -26.76 -3.29 1.65
CA THR A 69 -26.42 -3.83 0.34
C THR A 69 -27.44 -4.88 -0.02
N GLN A 70 -28.02 -4.79 -1.22
CA GLN A 70 -28.96 -5.79 -1.73
C GLN A 70 -28.36 -6.44 -2.97
N LYS A 71 -28.51 -7.76 -3.07
CA LYS A 71 -28.19 -8.52 -4.26
C LYS A 71 -29.49 -9.03 -4.87
N THR A 72 -29.84 -8.51 -6.04
CA THR A 72 -31.13 -8.81 -6.68
C THR A 72 -31.18 -10.24 -7.22
N GLN A 73 -30.05 -10.78 -7.70
CA GLN A 73 -29.93 -12.14 -8.25
C GLN A 73 -30.48 -13.24 -7.32
N ASP A 74 -30.27 -13.12 -6.01
CA ASP A 74 -30.68 -14.12 -5.03
C ASP A 74 -31.50 -13.55 -3.87
N SER A 75 -31.97 -12.30 -3.99
CA SER A 75 -32.72 -11.57 -2.97
C SER A 75 -32.03 -11.49 -1.61
N THR A 76 -30.69 -11.49 -1.58
CA THR A 76 -29.92 -11.32 -0.34
C THR A 76 -29.87 -9.86 0.05
N ILE A 77 -30.12 -9.57 1.34
CA ILE A 77 -30.04 -8.26 1.95
C ILE A 77 -29.06 -8.30 3.11
N SER A 78 -28.06 -7.43 3.05
CA SER A 78 -27.04 -7.27 4.09
C SER A 78 -27.16 -5.88 4.68
N ILE A 79 -27.57 -5.79 5.95
CA ILE A 79 -27.76 -4.54 6.67
C ILE A 79 -26.72 -4.45 7.78
N THR A 80 -26.10 -3.28 7.91
CA THR A 80 -25.35 -2.90 9.11
C THR A 80 -26.00 -1.65 9.68
N LEU A 81 -26.72 -1.80 10.78
CA LEU A 81 -27.41 -0.70 11.47
C LEU A 81 -27.66 -1.03 12.96
N PRO A 82 -27.30 -0.13 13.88
CA PRO A 82 -26.39 0.99 13.68
C PRO A 82 -24.93 0.52 13.67
N SER A 83 -24.08 1.19 12.89
CA SER A 83 -22.64 1.19 13.11
C SER A 83 -22.28 2.51 13.77
N LEU A 84 -21.84 2.48 15.03
CA LEU A 84 -21.54 3.68 15.81
C LEU A 84 -20.06 3.67 16.19
N THR A 85 -19.35 4.75 15.84
CA THR A 85 -17.97 4.98 16.19
C THR A 85 -17.87 6.19 17.12
N VAL A 86 -17.26 6.02 18.29
CA VAL A 86 -16.94 7.11 19.22
C VAL A 86 -15.43 7.25 19.28
N ASN A 87 -14.91 8.42 18.98
CA ASN A 87 -13.48 8.70 19.01
C ASN A 87 -13.17 9.79 20.03
N LEU A 88 -12.16 9.55 20.86
CA LEU A 88 -11.47 10.54 21.67
C LEU A 88 -10.15 10.89 20.99
N ALA A 89 -10.01 12.14 20.55
CA ALA A 89 -8.75 12.66 20.04
C ALA A 89 -7.66 12.59 21.12
N THR A 90 -6.40 12.61 20.71
CA THR A 90 -5.27 12.39 21.62
C THR A 90 -5.25 13.39 22.78
N VAL A 91 -5.24 12.86 24.00
CA VAL A 91 -5.20 13.62 25.26
C VAL A 91 -3.92 13.28 26.03
N TYR A 92 -3.45 14.21 26.85
CA TYR A 92 -2.27 14.02 27.70
C TYR A 92 -2.71 14.05 29.17
N PRO A 93 -3.19 12.93 29.74
CA PRO A 93 -3.92 12.92 31.00
C PRO A 93 -3.10 13.42 32.20
N PHE A 94 -1.77 13.31 32.14
CA PHE A 94 -0.88 13.74 33.22
C PHE A 94 -0.23 15.11 32.97
N ARG A 95 -0.53 15.79 31.86
CA ARG A 95 0.03 17.11 31.57
C ARG A 95 -0.57 18.15 32.51
N ARG A 96 0.28 18.94 33.15
CA ARG A 96 -0.15 20.01 34.06
C ARG A 96 -0.89 21.11 33.26
N LYS A 97 -1.99 21.62 33.82
CA LYS A 97 -2.76 22.73 33.22
C LYS A 97 -1.96 24.03 33.14
N VAL A 98 -1.16 24.31 34.18
CA VAL A 98 -0.25 25.46 34.22
C VAL A 98 1.18 24.93 34.12
N GLN A 99 1.85 25.23 33.01
CA GLN A 99 3.24 24.81 32.78
C GLN A 99 4.20 25.73 33.56
N ILE A 100 4.78 25.20 34.64
CA ILE A 100 5.91 25.84 35.33
C ILE A 100 7.11 24.88 35.23
N GLY A 101 8.16 25.34 34.55
CA GLY A 101 9.38 24.58 34.30
C GLY A 101 9.26 23.58 33.13
N LYS A 102 10.23 22.66 33.05
CA LYS A 102 10.27 21.63 31.99
C LYS A 102 9.23 20.53 32.25
N GLU A 103 8.59 20.06 31.18
CA GLU A 103 7.67 18.91 31.23
C GLU A 103 8.40 17.65 31.69
N ARG A 104 7.78 16.90 32.60
CA ARG A 104 8.28 15.59 33.03
C ARG A 104 7.90 14.51 32.01
N TRP A 105 8.60 13.38 32.00
CA TRP A 105 8.40 12.33 31.01
C TRP A 105 6.97 11.76 31.01
N TYR A 106 6.33 11.64 32.18
CA TYR A 106 4.98 11.13 32.31
C TYR A 106 3.92 12.11 31.77
N GLU A 107 4.21 13.40 31.69
CA GLU A 107 3.32 14.43 31.09
C GLU A 107 3.26 14.30 29.56
N LYS A 108 4.14 13.50 28.98
CA LYS A 108 4.18 13.17 27.54
C LYS A 108 3.48 11.85 27.23
N ILE A 109 2.91 11.18 28.23
CA ILE A 109 2.01 10.05 28.00
C ILE A 109 0.75 10.60 27.34
N SER A 110 0.50 10.08 26.16
CA SER A 110 -0.66 10.35 25.33
C SER A 110 -1.59 9.15 25.33
N LEU A 111 -2.88 9.43 25.32
CA LEU A 111 -3.97 8.48 25.30
C LEU A 111 -4.93 8.89 24.19
N SER A 112 -5.36 7.96 23.36
CA SER A 112 -6.55 8.14 22.53
C SER A 112 -7.43 6.90 22.66
N TYR A 113 -8.71 7.04 22.31
CA TYR A 113 -9.67 5.95 22.46
C TYR A 113 -10.64 5.93 21.29
N THR A 114 -10.92 4.73 20.77
CA THR A 114 -11.92 4.51 19.75
C THR A 114 -12.84 3.37 20.19
N MET A 115 -14.14 3.63 20.21
CA MET A 115 -15.18 2.62 20.39
C MET A 115 -15.90 2.41 19.07
N GLN A 116 -16.08 1.15 18.66
CA GLN A 116 -16.84 0.77 17.46
C GLN A 116 -17.91 -0.23 17.86
N PHE A 117 -19.16 0.20 17.85
CA PHE A 117 -20.31 -0.68 17.90
C PHE A 117 -20.75 -0.99 16.47
N SER A 118 -20.98 -2.26 16.18
CA SER A 118 -21.56 -2.66 14.91
C SER A 118 -22.62 -3.72 15.15
N ASN A 119 -23.74 -3.56 14.47
CA ASN A 119 -24.81 -4.52 14.42
C ASN A 119 -25.16 -4.81 12.96
N SER A 120 -25.14 -6.08 12.57
CA SER A 120 -25.31 -6.48 11.18
C SER A 120 -26.07 -7.79 11.01
N ILE A 121 -26.76 -7.92 9.89
CA ILE A 121 -27.45 -9.14 9.46
C ILE A 121 -27.27 -9.32 7.96
N SER A 122 -27.14 -10.58 7.53
CA SER A 122 -27.17 -10.97 6.12
C SER A 122 -28.22 -12.06 5.96
N THR A 123 -29.33 -11.75 5.31
CA THR A 123 -30.49 -12.66 5.20
C THR A 123 -31.18 -12.48 3.85
N LYS A 124 -32.27 -13.22 3.60
CA LYS A 124 -33.11 -13.00 2.42
C LYS A 124 -34.10 -11.87 2.69
N GLU A 125 -34.44 -11.08 1.68
CA GLU A 125 -35.38 -9.95 1.77
C GLU A 125 -36.67 -10.32 2.50
N ARG A 126 -37.28 -11.47 2.14
CA ARG A 126 -38.50 -12.00 2.77
C ARG A 126 -38.37 -12.39 4.25
N LEU A 127 -37.14 -12.58 4.73
CA LEU A 127 -36.83 -13.02 6.10
C LEU A 127 -36.40 -11.86 6.99
N LEU A 128 -36.03 -10.71 6.44
CA LEU A 128 -35.47 -9.60 7.21
C LEU A 128 -36.35 -9.18 8.39
N PHE A 129 -37.66 -9.02 8.17
CA PHE A 129 -38.62 -8.66 9.23
C PHE A 129 -39.09 -9.85 10.06
N LYS A 130 -38.71 -11.08 9.69
CA LYS A 130 -38.96 -12.31 10.46
C LYS A 130 -37.76 -12.72 11.31
N SER A 131 -36.59 -12.12 11.07
CA SER A 131 -35.37 -12.40 11.78
C SER A 131 -35.39 -11.82 13.20
N ASN A 132 -34.91 -12.61 14.16
CA ASN A 132 -34.81 -12.21 15.55
C ASN A 132 -33.58 -11.33 15.79
N PHE A 133 -33.78 -10.15 16.36
CA PHE A 133 -32.71 -9.19 16.64
C PHE A 133 -31.61 -9.71 17.58
N VAL A 134 -31.92 -10.67 18.45
CA VAL A 134 -30.95 -11.24 19.41
C VAL A 134 -30.20 -12.43 18.81
N LYS A 135 -30.87 -13.24 17.97
CA LYS A 135 -30.30 -14.51 17.48
C LYS A 135 -29.66 -14.40 16.08
N ASP A 136 -30.34 -13.71 15.17
CA ASP A 136 -29.96 -13.70 13.74
C ASP A 136 -29.04 -12.52 13.39
N TRP A 137 -29.05 -11.49 14.22
CA TRP A 137 -28.16 -10.36 14.07
C TRP A 137 -26.84 -10.62 14.79
N ARG A 138 -25.75 -10.19 14.17
CA ARG A 138 -24.41 -10.20 14.74
C ARG A 138 -24.12 -8.81 15.27
N ASN A 139 -23.92 -8.71 16.58
CA ASN A 139 -23.60 -7.48 17.28
C ASN A 139 -22.31 -7.63 18.09
N ALA A 140 -21.48 -6.59 18.08
CA ALA A 140 -20.26 -6.53 18.89
C ALA A 140 -19.84 -5.08 19.14
N ILE A 141 -19.10 -4.86 20.23
CA ILE A 141 -18.41 -3.59 20.50
C ILE A 141 -16.90 -3.85 20.51
N LYS A 142 -16.12 -2.98 19.89
CA LYS A 142 -14.65 -2.98 19.93
C LYS A 142 -14.17 -1.67 20.55
N HIS A 143 -13.20 -1.78 21.43
CA HIS A 143 -12.53 -0.69 22.11
C HIS A 143 -11.05 -0.75 21.74
N ASP A 144 -10.50 0.34 21.24
CA ASP A 144 -9.08 0.50 20.95
C ASP A 144 -8.54 1.63 21.83
N LEU A 145 -7.54 1.31 22.66
CA LEU A 145 -6.92 2.24 23.62
C LEU A 145 -5.39 2.26 23.41
N PRO A 146 -4.89 2.94 22.36
CA PRO A 146 -3.45 3.17 22.20
C PRO A 146 -2.93 4.19 23.22
N ILE A 147 -1.98 3.76 24.03
CA ILE A 147 -1.22 4.56 24.98
C ILE A 147 0.19 4.71 24.44
N LYS A 148 0.71 5.94 24.34
CA LYS A 148 2.07 6.19 23.83
C LYS A 148 2.77 7.25 24.67
N ALA A 149 4.06 7.10 24.91
CA ALA A 149 4.89 8.11 25.54
C ALA A 149 6.20 8.25 24.76
N SER A 150 6.53 9.46 24.32
CA SER A 150 7.79 9.72 23.60
C SER A 150 8.51 10.92 24.21
N PHE A 151 9.78 10.72 24.58
CA PHE A 151 10.59 11.75 25.23
C PHE A 151 12.07 11.53 24.98
N SER A 152 12.84 12.62 25.03
CA SER A 152 14.29 12.57 24.96
C SER A 152 14.90 12.55 26.36
N LEU A 153 15.74 11.54 26.64
CA LEU A 153 16.63 11.50 27.79
C LEU A 153 17.98 12.12 27.43
N PHE A 154 18.51 12.94 28.34
CA PHE A 154 19.79 13.64 28.18
C PHE A 154 19.94 14.44 26.87
N LYS A 155 18.83 14.78 26.19
CA LYS A 155 18.77 15.40 24.84
C LYS A 155 19.24 14.52 23.66
N TYR A 156 19.84 13.37 23.90
CA TYR A 156 20.44 12.54 22.84
C TYR A 156 19.70 11.22 22.59
N LEU A 157 19.07 10.66 23.63
CA LEU A 157 18.38 9.36 23.56
C LEU A 157 16.87 9.59 23.43
N ASN A 158 16.29 9.32 22.28
CA ASN A 158 14.83 9.37 22.13
C ASN A 158 14.25 8.02 22.51
N ILE A 159 13.45 8.00 23.58
CA ILE A 159 12.72 6.82 24.03
C ILE A 159 11.27 6.95 23.60
N SER A 160 10.71 5.86 23.08
CA SER A 160 9.29 5.75 22.77
C SER A 160 8.73 4.47 23.39
N LEU A 161 7.75 4.63 24.26
CA LEU A 161 6.98 3.55 24.86
C LEU A 161 5.60 3.54 24.22
N SER A 162 5.07 2.35 23.93
CA SER A 162 3.69 2.23 23.48
C SER A 162 3.04 0.94 23.96
N GLN A 163 1.75 1.04 24.26
CA GLN A 163 0.89 -0.08 24.56
C GLN A 163 -0.40 0.10 23.77
N ASN A 164 -0.77 -0.94 23.02
CA ASN A 164 -2.03 -1.00 22.32
C ASN A 164 -2.90 -2.00 23.06
N TYR A 165 -4.03 -1.56 23.60
CA TYR A 165 -5.02 -2.44 24.22
C TYR A 165 -6.28 -2.46 23.35
N THR A 166 -6.70 -3.66 22.93
CA THR A 166 -7.92 -3.88 22.14
C THR A 166 -8.86 -4.75 22.94
N GLU A 167 -10.05 -4.27 23.29
CA GLU A 167 -11.09 -5.05 23.95
C GLU A 167 -12.30 -5.22 23.03
N ARG A 168 -12.87 -6.42 23.02
CA ARG A 168 -14.04 -6.79 22.22
C ARG A 168 -15.11 -7.32 23.16
N TRP A 169 -16.30 -6.76 23.06
CA TRP A 169 -17.47 -7.25 23.77
C TRP A 169 -18.37 -8.01 22.81
N TYR A 170 -18.65 -9.24 23.19
CA TYR A 170 -19.55 -10.15 22.50
C TYR A 170 -20.75 -10.46 23.37
N PHE A 171 -21.90 -10.62 22.71
CA PHE A 171 -23.18 -10.85 23.37
C PHE A 171 -23.67 -12.31 23.20
N ASN A 172 -22.87 -13.12 22.53
CA ASN A 172 -23.02 -14.56 22.42
C ASN A 172 -21.65 -15.23 22.36
N ARG A 173 -21.64 -16.54 22.59
CA ARG A 173 -20.52 -17.42 22.29
C ARG A 173 -21.06 -18.74 21.78
N ILE A 174 -20.26 -19.44 20.98
CA ILE A 174 -20.62 -20.74 20.43
C ILE A 174 -19.71 -21.77 21.06
N LEU A 175 -20.29 -22.64 21.87
CA LEU A 175 -19.63 -23.82 22.38
C LEU A 175 -19.74 -24.91 21.33
N ARG A 176 -18.63 -25.61 21.11
CA ARG A 176 -18.53 -26.71 20.17
C ARG A 176 -18.10 -27.97 20.90
N ASP A 177 -18.72 -29.07 20.50
CA ASP A 177 -18.44 -30.40 21.00
C ASP A 177 -18.55 -31.43 19.86
N TRP A 178 -18.06 -32.65 20.08
CA TRP A 178 -18.12 -33.73 19.10
C TRP A 178 -19.13 -34.80 19.52
N ASP A 179 -20.18 -34.97 18.72
CA ASP A 179 -21.11 -36.08 18.91
C ASP A 179 -20.57 -37.34 18.22
N THR A 180 -20.02 -38.25 19.03
CA THR A 180 -19.37 -39.47 18.52
C THR A 180 -20.35 -40.39 17.76
N PRO A 181 -21.59 -40.63 18.22
CA PRO A 181 -22.60 -41.37 17.46
C PRO A 181 -22.93 -40.76 16.09
N SER A 182 -23.19 -39.45 16.01
CA SER A 182 -23.58 -38.80 14.75
C SER A 182 -22.38 -38.46 13.86
N GLN A 183 -21.15 -38.59 14.35
CA GLN A 183 -19.91 -38.18 13.68
C GLN A 183 -19.99 -36.73 13.15
N GLN A 184 -20.56 -35.83 13.96
CA GLN A 184 -20.79 -34.43 13.63
C GLN A 184 -20.41 -33.50 14.78
N GLU A 185 -19.99 -32.28 14.42
CA GLU A 185 -19.70 -31.22 15.39
C GLU A 185 -21.01 -30.55 15.81
N VAL A 186 -21.29 -30.59 17.11
CA VAL A 186 -22.47 -29.96 17.70
C VAL A 186 -22.09 -28.57 18.18
N CYS A 187 -22.84 -27.57 17.74
CA CYS A 187 -22.64 -26.18 18.13
C CYS A 187 -23.82 -25.70 18.98
N ASP A 188 -23.54 -25.27 20.21
CA ASP A 188 -24.51 -24.63 21.10
C ASP A 188 -24.19 -23.14 21.28
N THR A 189 -25.19 -22.28 21.09
CA THR A 189 -25.03 -20.82 21.18
C THR A 189 -25.57 -20.31 22.52
N THR A 190 -24.69 -19.85 23.39
CA THR A 190 -25.07 -19.23 24.67
C THR A 190 -25.04 -17.70 24.55
N TYR A 191 -26.16 -17.06 24.87
CA TYR A 191 -26.26 -15.59 24.92
C TYR A 191 -25.82 -15.07 26.30
N GLY A 192 -25.09 -13.97 26.32
CA GLY A 192 -24.53 -13.39 27.54
C GLY A 192 -23.43 -12.38 27.23
N PHE A 193 -22.98 -11.63 28.22
CA PHE A 193 -21.90 -10.65 28.04
C PHE A 193 -20.53 -11.30 28.21
N TYR A 194 -19.71 -11.24 27.18
CA TYR A 194 -18.36 -11.80 27.16
C TYR A 194 -17.35 -10.75 26.70
N ARG A 195 -16.31 -10.54 27.51
CA ARG A 195 -15.18 -9.67 27.14
C ARG A 195 -14.01 -10.50 26.64
N VAL A 196 -13.39 -10.05 25.56
CA VAL A 196 -12.20 -10.65 24.96
C VAL A 196 -11.24 -9.55 24.61
N TYR A 197 -10.02 -9.58 25.13
CA TYR A 197 -9.07 -8.49 24.93
C TYR A 197 -7.70 -9.01 24.48
N ASP A 198 -6.97 -8.15 23.78
CA ASP A 198 -5.55 -8.33 23.50
C ASP A 198 -4.79 -7.06 23.80
N PHE A 199 -3.49 -7.21 24.01
CA PHE A 199 -2.59 -6.09 24.12
C PHE A 199 -1.22 -6.42 23.54
N ARG A 200 -0.59 -5.37 23.02
CA ARG A 200 0.80 -5.41 22.57
C ARG A 200 1.56 -4.24 23.20
N THR A 201 2.72 -4.53 23.76
CA THR A 201 3.59 -3.53 24.37
C THR A 201 4.88 -3.41 23.58
N SER A 202 5.40 -2.20 23.43
CA SER A 202 6.70 -1.98 22.82
C SER A 202 7.44 -0.80 23.48
N ALA A 203 8.76 -0.91 23.47
CA ALA A 203 9.68 0.11 23.91
C ALA A 203 10.79 0.24 22.88
N SER A 204 11.08 1.46 22.44
CA SER A 204 12.17 1.71 21.51
C SER A 204 13.03 2.88 21.98
N MET A 205 14.30 2.82 21.58
CA MET A 205 15.28 3.84 21.85
C MET A 205 16.10 4.09 20.59
N ASN A 206 16.33 5.36 20.24
CA ASN A 206 17.24 5.73 19.17
C ASN A 206 18.10 6.94 19.57
N THR A 207 19.22 7.12 18.86
CA THR A 207 20.10 8.29 18.97
C THR A 207 20.64 8.66 17.60
N LYS A 208 21.11 9.90 17.44
CA LYS A 208 21.79 10.36 16.23
C LYS A 208 23.24 10.69 16.55
N LEU A 209 24.16 10.01 15.89
CA LEU A 209 25.61 10.22 15.99
C LEU A 209 26.11 10.90 14.71
N TYR A 210 26.86 11.98 14.88
CA TYR A 210 27.45 12.73 13.77
C TYR A 210 28.96 12.49 13.73
N GLY A 211 29.46 11.94 12.63
CA GLY A 211 30.88 11.79 12.35
C GLY A 211 31.32 12.70 11.22
N TYR A 212 32.49 13.32 11.35
CA TYR A 212 33.12 14.11 10.30
C TYR A 212 34.50 13.55 10.01
N TYR A 213 34.78 13.23 8.75
CA TYR A 213 36.06 12.74 8.28
C TYR A 213 36.62 13.70 7.22
N THR A 214 37.88 14.10 7.38
CA THR A 214 38.59 14.91 6.38
C THR A 214 39.49 13.98 5.57
N PRO A 215 39.24 13.76 4.27
CA PRO A 215 40.06 12.88 3.45
C PRO A 215 41.52 13.34 3.39
N ILE A 216 42.43 12.37 3.28
CA ILE A 216 43.86 12.67 3.12
C ILE A 216 44.07 13.40 1.79
N ARG A 217 44.43 14.69 1.86
CA ARG A 217 44.60 15.60 0.71
C ARG A 217 45.56 15.07 -0.36
N LYS A 218 46.58 14.31 0.04
CA LYS A 218 47.55 13.69 -0.90
C LYS A 218 46.91 12.71 -1.88
N TRP A 219 45.81 12.04 -1.51
CA TRP A 219 45.18 11.02 -2.35
C TRP A 219 43.87 11.50 -2.99
N PHE A 220 43.16 12.44 -2.36
CA PHE A 220 41.84 12.90 -2.82
C PHE A 220 41.84 14.36 -3.33
N GLY A 221 42.98 15.05 -3.25
CA GLY A 221 43.13 16.47 -3.60
C GLY A 221 42.40 17.42 -2.64
N ASP A 222 42.47 18.72 -2.93
CA ASP A 222 41.88 19.80 -2.09
C ASP A 222 40.42 20.15 -2.44
N LYS A 223 39.77 19.33 -3.27
CA LYS A 223 38.39 19.56 -3.74
C LYS A 223 37.34 19.13 -2.72
N VAL A 224 37.65 18.10 -1.93
CA VAL A 224 36.76 17.57 -0.88
C VAL A 224 37.17 18.19 0.45
N ASP A 225 36.26 18.93 1.07
CA ASP A 225 36.49 19.56 2.37
C ASP A 225 36.33 18.52 3.49
N ARG A 226 35.17 17.87 3.55
CA ARG A 226 34.84 16.88 4.57
C ARG A 226 33.75 15.92 4.11
N ILE A 227 33.76 14.72 4.66
CA ILE A 227 32.70 13.72 4.55
C ILE A 227 31.99 13.67 5.92
N ARG A 228 30.67 13.81 5.90
CA ARG A 228 29.81 13.70 7.07
C ARG A 228 29.06 12.37 7.03
N HIS A 229 29.15 11.62 8.11
CA HIS A 229 28.34 10.43 8.35
C HIS A 229 27.32 10.75 9.44
N VAL A 230 26.05 10.46 9.20
CA VAL A 230 24.98 10.53 10.20
C VAL A 230 24.52 9.10 10.46
N LEU A 231 24.79 8.59 11.66
CA LEU A 231 24.40 7.25 12.10
C LEU A 231 23.22 7.37 13.07
N THR A 232 22.13 6.66 12.81
CA THR A 232 20.96 6.61 13.68
C THR A 232 20.74 5.17 14.13
N PRO A 233 21.51 4.69 15.13
CA PRO A 233 21.24 3.39 15.74
C PRO A 233 19.93 3.45 16.53
N SER A 234 19.21 2.35 16.48
CA SER A 234 17.91 2.18 17.14
C SER A 234 17.73 0.74 17.59
N ILE A 235 17.14 0.59 18.76
CA ILE A 235 16.78 -0.70 19.34
C ILE A 235 15.30 -0.63 19.73
N SER A 236 14.55 -1.68 19.44
CA SER A 236 13.12 -1.76 19.78
C SER A 236 12.77 -3.15 20.28
N PHE A 237 12.13 -3.21 21.43
CA PHE A 237 11.56 -4.41 22.00
C PHE A 237 10.04 -4.37 21.81
N SER A 238 9.44 -5.46 21.36
CA SER A 238 7.98 -5.60 21.30
C SER A 238 7.55 -6.95 21.85
N TYR A 239 6.51 -6.94 22.68
CA TYR A 239 5.95 -8.11 23.32
C TYR A 239 4.47 -8.26 22.99
N ASN A 240 4.10 -9.47 22.57
CA ASN A 240 2.75 -9.94 22.32
C ASN A 240 2.54 -11.25 23.12
N PRO A 241 1.68 -11.26 24.14
CA PRO A 241 1.34 -12.47 24.88
C PRO A 241 0.66 -13.54 24.00
N ASP A 242 0.72 -14.80 24.44
CA ASP A 242 -0.14 -15.84 23.88
C ASP A 242 -1.53 -15.81 24.52
N PHE A 243 -2.51 -15.32 23.77
CA PHE A 243 -3.90 -15.24 24.22
C PHE A 243 -4.64 -16.57 24.15
N SER A 244 -4.00 -17.65 23.65
CA SER A 244 -4.50 -19.01 23.75
C SER A 244 -4.20 -19.70 25.08
N SER A 245 -3.38 -19.07 25.93
CA SER A 245 -3.10 -19.54 27.28
C SER A 245 -4.40 -19.71 28.10
N PRO A 246 -4.52 -20.79 28.91
CA PRO A 246 -5.67 -21.03 29.79
C PRO A 246 -6.01 -19.88 30.74
N LEU A 247 -5.03 -19.01 31.04
CA LEU A 247 -5.22 -17.79 31.86
C LEU A 247 -6.33 -16.90 31.32
N PHE A 248 -6.41 -16.73 29.99
CA PHE A 248 -7.33 -15.80 29.35
C PHE A 248 -8.71 -16.40 29.06
N LYS A 249 -8.80 -17.74 28.97
CA LYS A 249 -10.05 -18.46 28.66
C LYS A 249 -10.71 -18.03 27.34
N PHE A 250 -9.92 -17.54 26.38
CA PHE A 250 -10.41 -17.16 25.05
C PHE A 250 -10.46 -18.34 24.07
N TYR A 251 -9.73 -19.41 24.37
CA TYR A 251 -9.68 -20.64 23.60
C TYR A 251 -10.14 -21.83 24.46
N ARG A 252 -10.69 -22.84 23.79
CA ARG A 252 -11.11 -24.12 24.33
C ARG A 252 -10.70 -25.22 23.36
N SER A 253 -10.67 -26.45 23.84
CA SER A 253 -10.53 -27.63 23.01
C SER A 253 -11.63 -28.65 23.31
N TYR A 254 -11.91 -29.50 22.31
CA TYR A 254 -12.70 -30.72 22.48
C TYR A 254 -12.01 -31.85 21.71
N THR A 255 -12.27 -33.09 22.11
CA THR A 255 -11.70 -34.28 21.48
C THR A 255 -12.65 -34.77 20.40
N LYS A 256 -12.18 -34.79 19.16
CA LYS A 256 -12.88 -35.35 18.02
C LYS A 256 -12.48 -36.82 17.87
N THR A 257 -13.41 -37.72 18.09
CA THR A 257 -13.21 -39.17 17.96
C THR A 257 -13.83 -39.64 16.65
N ILE A 258 -12.99 -39.90 15.64
CA ILE A 258 -13.41 -40.40 14.33
C ILE A 258 -13.36 -41.91 14.36
N VAL A 259 -14.50 -42.54 14.06
CA VAL A 259 -14.62 -44.00 13.99
C VAL A 259 -14.67 -44.40 12.52
N ASP A 260 -13.57 -44.97 12.02
CA ASP A 260 -13.52 -45.51 10.67
C ASP A 260 -14.27 -46.85 10.60
N LYS A 261 -15.36 -46.87 9.82
CA LYS A 261 -16.20 -48.06 9.63
C LYS A 261 -15.50 -49.18 8.86
N ASN A 262 -14.37 -48.89 8.19
CA ASN A 262 -13.66 -49.85 7.33
C ASN A 262 -12.42 -50.47 7.99
N SER A 263 -12.10 -50.12 9.24
CA SER A 263 -10.94 -50.65 9.96
C SER A 263 -11.36 -51.15 11.34
N MET A 264 -11.04 -52.40 11.66
CA MET A 264 -11.50 -53.11 12.86
C MET A 264 -11.04 -52.46 14.18
N ASN A 265 -10.03 -51.57 14.13
CA ASN A 265 -9.51 -50.75 15.24
C ASN A 265 -9.34 -49.27 14.84
N GLY A 266 -10.08 -48.78 13.85
CA GLY A 266 -9.89 -47.44 13.25
C GLY A 266 -10.44 -46.27 14.08
N VAL A 267 -10.11 -46.19 15.37
CA VAL A 267 -10.45 -45.02 16.19
C VAL A 267 -9.28 -44.04 16.13
N SER A 268 -9.50 -42.87 15.55
CA SER A 268 -8.54 -41.76 15.62
C SER A 268 -9.11 -40.64 16.49
N THR A 269 -8.27 -40.08 17.35
CA THR A 269 -8.63 -38.94 18.19
C THR A 269 -7.81 -37.73 17.76
N GLU A 270 -8.47 -36.60 17.60
CA GLU A 270 -7.87 -35.32 17.25
C GLU A 270 -8.35 -34.27 18.25
N GLU A 271 -7.44 -33.50 18.86
CA GLU A 271 -7.81 -32.37 19.69
C GLU A 271 -8.07 -31.14 18.81
N VAL A 272 -9.30 -30.63 18.83
CA VAL A 272 -9.68 -29.45 18.05
C VAL A 272 -9.71 -28.23 18.97
N VAL A 273 -8.77 -27.30 18.76
CA VAL A 273 -8.71 -26.03 19.49
C VAL A 273 -9.50 -24.96 18.74
N TYR A 274 -10.45 -24.32 19.41
CA TYR A 274 -11.28 -23.26 18.86
C TYR A 274 -11.48 -22.12 19.86
N SER A 275 -11.86 -20.94 19.35
CA SER A 275 -12.34 -19.85 20.21
C SER A 275 -13.88 -19.80 20.14
N PRO A 276 -14.58 -19.80 21.28
CA PRO A 276 -16.04 -19.62 21.33
C PRO A 276 -16.53 -18.29 20.73
N TYR A 277 -15.63 -17.33 20.51
CA TYR A 277 -15.91 -15.99 20.02
C TYR A 277 -15.53 -15.79 18.54
N SER A 278 -15.10 -16.85 17.84
CA SER A 278 -14.65 -16.81 16.45
C SER A 278 -15.68 -16.24 15.47
N ASN A 279 -16.98 -16.42 15.75
CA ASN A 279 -18.07 -15.86 14.95
C ASN A 279 -18.40 -14.39 15.27
N GLY A 280 -17.67 -13.76 16.20
CA GLY A 280 -17.80 -12.34 16.50
C GLY A 280 -17.38 -11.44 15.33
N LEU A 281 -17.95 -10.23 15.24
CA LEU A 281 -17.67 -9.30 14.14
C LEU A 281 -16.20 -8.83 14.07
N TYR A 282 -15.52 -8.79 15.22
CA TYR A 282 -14.18 -8.19 15.35
C TYR A 282 -13.05 -9.23 15.54
N GLY A 283 -13.36 -10.50 15.30
CA GLY A 283 -12.41 -11.61 15.45
C GLY A 283 -11.95 -11.84 16.88
N VAL A 284 -10.88 -12.61 17.04
CA VAL A 284 -10.34 -12.99 18.35
C VAL A 284 -8.84 -12.71 18.40
N PRO A 285 -8.26 -12.51 19.61
CA PRO A 285 -6.83 -12.41 19.79
C PRO A 285 -6.09 -13.59 19.13
N GLY A 286 -4.96 -13.33 18.49
CA GLY A 286 -4.15 -14.38 17.86
C GLY A 286 -3.57 -15.36 18.89
N ARG A 287 -3.26 -16.57 18.42
CA ARG A 287 -2.51 -17.57 19.19
C ARG A 287 -1.00 -17.34 19.04
N GLY A 288 -0.25 -17.69 20.06
CA GLY A 288 1.21 -17.66 20.07
C GLY A 288 1.79 -16.40 20.73
N GLN A 289 2.93 -16.60 21.36
CA GLN A 289 3.70 -15.55 22.02
C GLN A 289 4.74 -14.99 21.06
N SER A 290 4.98 -13.68 21.12
CA SER A 290 6.13 -13.05 20.45
C SER A 290 6.81 -12.08 21.40
N ALA A 291 8.12 -12.18 21.50
CA ALA A 291 8.96 -11.28 22.28
C ALA A 291 10.15 -10.91 21.41
N SER A 292 10.00 -9.89 20.56
CA SER A 292 10.97 -9.58 19.53
C SER A 292 11.80 -8.34 19.88
N LEU A 293 13.12 -8.46 19.83
CA LEU A 293 14.08 -7.35 19.88
C LEU A 293 14.59 -7.09 18.48
N ASN A 294 14.38 -5.88 17.96
CA ASN A 294 14.87 -5.44 16.67
C ASN A 294 15.94 -4.37 16.85
N PHE A 295 17.06 -4.58 16.18
CA PHE A 295 18.12 -3.60 16.00
C PHE A 295 18.03 -3.01 14.60
N SER A 296 18.13 -1.70 14.48
CA SER A 296 18.24 -1.02 13.20
C SER A 296 19.28 0.09 13.22
N LEU A 297 20.08 0.18 12.17
CA LEU A 297 21.06 1.21 11.94
C LEU A 297 20.75 1.90 10.60
N ASP A 298 20.34 3.17 10.68
CA ASP A 298 20.25 4.03 9.51
C ASP A 298 21.55 4.84 9.39
N ASN A 299 22.17 4.84 8.21
CA ASN A 299 23.35 5.65 7.91
C ASN A 299 23.12 6.51 6.67
N ASN A 300 23.49 7.79 6.75
CA ASN A 300 23.56 8.69 5.61
C ASN A 300 24.98 9.25 5.52
N VAL A 301 25.52 9.34 4.30
CA VAL A 301 26.85 9.86 4.01
C VAL A 301 26.76 11.00 3.01
N GLU A 302 27.24 12.17 3.42
CA GLU A 302 27.31 13.38 2.60
C GLU A 302 28.75 13.85 2.46
N MET A 303 29.07 14.43 1.33
CA MET A 303 30.35 15.05 1.04
C MET A 303 30.17 16.55 0.82
N LYS A 304 31.04 17.35 1.42
CA LYS A 304 31.13 18.79 1.18
C LYS A 304 32.31 19.05 0.24
N ILE A 305 32.03 19.60 -0.93
CA ILE A 305 33.04 19.94 -1.95
C ILE A 305 33.11 21.46 -2.11
N LYS A 306 34.28 22.00 -2.46
CA LYS A 306 34.43 23.42 -2.82
C LYS A 306 33.70 23.69 -4.13
N ASP A 307 32.93 24.78 -4.19
CA ASP A 307 32.27 25.17 -5.43
C ASP A 307 33.30 25.72 -6.42
N LYS A 308 33.13 25.39 -7.71
CA LYS A 308 34.02 25.83 -8.77
C LYS A 308 33.56 27.13 -9.43
N SER A 309 32.30 27.53 -9.22
CA SER A 309 31.71 28.75 -9.77
C SER A 309 32.10 30.02 -9.02
N ASP A 310 32.61 29.86 -7.79
CA ASP A 310 32.94 30.97 -6.92
C ASP A 310 34.43 31.30 -6.98
N SER A 311 34.73 32.49 -7.48
CA SER A 311 36.08 33.04 -7.61
C SER A 311 36.76 33.31 -6.26
N THR A 312 36.02 33.28 -5.14
CA THR A 312 36.57 33.46 -3.78
C THR A 312 37.05 32.16 -3.14
N GLY A 313 36.65 30.99 -3.66
CA GLY A 313 37.00 29.68 -3.11
C GLY A 313 36.43 29.36 -1.73
N LEU A 314 35.43 30.15 -1.26
CA LEU A 314 34.84 30.05 0.08
C LEU A 314 33.45 29.38 0.09
N SER A 315 32.78 29.27 -1.06
CA SER A 315 31.52 28.52 -1.15
C SER A 315 31.73 27.03 -1.31
N TYR A 316 30.78 26.26 -0.78
CA TYR A 316 30.83 24.81 -0.76
C TYR A 316 29.49 24.21 -1.14
N LYS A 317 29.51 23.15 -1.94
CA LYS A 317 28.35 22.37 -2.35
C LYS A 317 28.29 21.05 -1.56
N LYS A 318 27.10 20.70 -1.07
CA LYS A 318 26.83 19.40 -0.43
C LYS A 318 26.37 18.40 -1.48
N VAL A 319 26.94 17.20 -1.45
CA VAL A 319 26.63 16.09 -2.35
C VAL A 319 26.35 14.86 -1.50
N SER A 320 25.15 14.29 -1.64
CA SER A 320 24.82 13.01 -0.98
C SER A 320 25.55 11.88 -1.70
N LEU A 321 26.33 11.08 -0.97
CA LEU A 321 27.00 9.89 -1.50
C LEU A 321 26.13 8.65 -1.26
N ILE A 322 25.64 8.52 -0.02
CA ILE A 322 24.67 7.51 0.40
C ILE A 322 23.51 8.25 1.05
N ASP A 323 22.37 8.24 0.38
CA ASP A 323 21.18 8.93 0.87
C ASP A 323 20.59 8.18 2.08
N LYS A 324 20.61 6.85 2.01
CA LYS A 324 20.22 5.98 3.13
C LYS A 324 20.84 4.59 2.98
N LEU A 325 21.53 4.12 4.00
CA LEU A 325 21.87 2.72 4.22
C LEU A 325 21.19 2.29 5.52
N ALA A 326 20.11 1.55 5.41
CA ALA A 326 19.38 0.99 6.54
C ALA A 326 19.71 -0.49 6.68
N VAL A 327 20.14 -0.90 7.86
CA VAL A 327 20.33 -2.30 8.21
C VAL A 327 19.39 -2.61 9.37
N SER A 328 18.53 -3.61 9.23
CA SER A 328 17.62 -4.03 10.30
C SER A 328 17.68 -5.52 10.51
N TRP A 329 17.79 -5.93 11.78
CA TRP A 329 17.85 -7.32 12.20
C TRP A 329 17.03 -7.51 13.47
N GLY A 330 16.59 -8.73 13.75
CA GLY A 330 15.79 -8.97 14.94
C GLY A 330 15.93 -10.38 15.49
N TYR A 331 15.57 -10.53 16.76
CA TYR A 331 15.57 -11.78 17.51
C TYR A 331 14.26 -11.93 18.28
N ASN A 332 13.53 -13.02 18.05
CA ASN A 332 12.32 -13.37 18.78
C ASN A 332 12.64 -14.38 19.89
N PHE A 333 12.63 -13.92 21.15
CA PHE A 333 12.89 -14.73 22.34
C PHE A 333 11.78 -15.74 22.64
N ALA A 334 10.58 -15.56 22.08
CA ALA A 334 9.43 -16.42 22.34
C ALA A 334 9.20 -17.48 21.25
N ALA A 335 10.04 -17.54 20.22
CA ALA A 335 9.95 -18.58 19.20
C ALA A 335 10.59 -19.89 19.70
N ASP A 336 9.96 -21.03 19.39
CA ASP A 336 10.50 -22.35 19.73
C ASP A 336 11.76 -22.70 18.92
N SER A 337 11.85 -22.18 17.69
CA SER A 337 12.99 -22.32 16.81
C SER A 337 13.07 -21.15 15.82
N MET A 338 14.22 -21.00 15.17
CA MET A 338 14.49 -19.94 14.19
C MET A 338 14.29 -18.53 14.75
N ASN A 339 14.84 -18.29 15.93
CA ASN A 339 14.65 -17.06 16.69
C ASN A 339 15.19 -15.81 15.98
N TRP A 340 16.20 -15.92 15.10
CA TRP A 340 16.70 -14.79 14.33
C TRP A 340 15.80 -14.49 13.12
N ASN A 341 15.45 -13.23 12.95
CA ASN A 341 14.82 -12.76 11.72
C ASN A 341 15.86 -12.63 10.61
N ASN A 342 15.41 -12.54 9.36
CA ASN A 342 16.29 -12.20 8.25
C ASN A 342 16.87 -10.79 8.43
N LEU A 343 18.16 -10.64 8.14
CA LEU A 343 18.81 -9.33 8.08
C LEU A 343 18.32 -8.63 6.82
N SER A 344 17.66 -7.48 6.98
CA SER A 344 17.21 -6.66 5.85
C SER A 344 18.14 -5.47 5.68
N VAL A 345 18.53 -5.19 4.44
CA VAL A 345 19.42 -4.07 4.07
C VAL A 345 18.74 -3.25 2.98
N SER A 346 18.51 -1.97 3.23
CA SER A 346 18.01 -1.02 2.24
C SER A 346 19.09 0.02 1.93
N LEU A 347 19.51 0.11 0.68
CA LEU A 347 20.52 1.05 0.21
C LEU A 347 19.92 1.98 -0.83
N ARG A 348 20.02 3.29 -0.60
CA ARG A 348 19.62 4.35 -1.51
C ARG A 348 20.80 5.23 -1.83
N LEU A 349 21.15 5.31 -3.11
CA LEU A 349 22.21 6.15 -3.64
C LEU A 349 21.59 7.23 -4.52
N LYS A 350 21.97 8.48 -4.32
CA LYS A 350 21.51 9.61 -5.13
C LYS A 350 22.69 10.21 -5.88
N PHE A 351 22.95 9.71 -7.08
CA PHE A 351 24.11 10.13 -7.88
C PHE A 351 23.90 11.52 -8.50
N THR A 352 22.67 11.87 -8.90
CA THR A 352 22.32 13.21 -9.41
C THR A 352 20.92 13.63 -8.93
N LYS A 353 20.51 14.89 -9.15
CA LYS A 353 19.12 15.32 -8.87
C LYS A 353 18.07 14.47 -9.60
N LYS A 354 18.43 13.87 -10.73
CA LYS A 354 17.55 13.07 -11.60
C LYS A 354 17.73 11.55 -11.46
N PHE A 355 18.70 11.10 -10.66
CA PHE A 355 19.04 9.67 -10.57
C PHE A 355 19.21 9.22 -9.13
N SER A 356 18.32 8.34 -8.71
CA SER A 356 18.39 7.59 -7.45
C SER A 356 18.33 6.09 -7.72
N LEU A 357 19.26 5.34 -7.15
CA LEU A 357 19.27 3.88 -7.14
C LEU A 357 18.79 3.42 -5.75
N SER A 358 17.79 2.54 -5.70
CA SER A 358 17.32 1.93 -4.46
C SER A 358 17.44 0.40 -4.55
N LEU A 359 18.19 -0.20 -3.64
CA LEU A 359 18.41 -1.62 -3.50
C LEU A 359 17.83 -2.09 -2.17
N ASN A 360 17.14 -3.23 -2.16
CA ASN A 360 16.64 -3.85 -0.93
C ASN A 360 17.06 -5.31 -0.92
N GLY A 361 17.98 -5.66 -0.03
CA GLY A 361 18.48 -7.01 0.17
C GLY A 361 17.90 -7.66 1.43
N SER A 362 17.71 -8.97 1.39
CA SER A 362 17.41 -9.78 2.58
C SER A 362 18.42 -10.91 2.70
N PHE A 363 18.87 -11.22 3.91
CA PHE A 363 19.81 -12.28 4.20
C PHE A 363 19.26 -13.21 5.28
N ASP A 364 19.23 -14.51 5.01
CA ASP A 364 18.78 -15.54 5.94
C ASP A 364 19.97 -16.08 6.75
N PRO A 365 19.94 -16.01 8.08
CA PRO A 365 21.00 -16.57 8.92
C PRO A 365 20.98 -18.10 8.99
N TYR A 366 19.94 -18.79 8.50
CA TYR A 366 19.75 -20.23 8.65
C TYR A 366 20.19 -21.06 7.44
N CYS A 367 20.55 -22.32 7.69
CA CYS A 367 20.87 -23.31 6.68
C CYS A 367 19.61 -23.91 6.06
N TYR A 368 19.74 -24.39 4.82
CA TYR A 368 18.78 -25.24 4.16
C TYR A 368 19.38 -26.64 4.05
N LEU A 369 18.71 -27.64 4.61
CA LEU A 369 19.20 -29.03 4.66
C LEU A 369 18.08 -30.00 4.26
N PRO A 370 18.41 -31.19 3.73
CA PRO A 370 17.42 -32.23 3.47
C PRO A 370 16.80 -32.73 4.77
N ASN A 371 15.47 -32.81 4.82
CA ASN A 371 14.76 -33.57 5.85
C ASN A 371 14.86 -35.08 5.60
N GLU A 372 14.29 -35.90 6.48
CA GLU A 372 14.27 -37.37 6.38
C GLU A 372 13.69 -37.90 5.05
N LYS A 373 12.86 -37.10 4.37
CA LYS A 373 12.26 -37.42 3.06
C LYS A 373 13.08 -36.89 1.88
N GLY A 374 14.31 -36.40 2.12
CA GLY A 374 15.19 -35.82 1.11
C GLY A 374 14.69 -34.49 0.52
N THR A 375 13.72 -33.84 1.17
CA THR A 375 13.22 -32.51 0.77
C THR A 375 14.03 -31.44 1.49
N ILE A 376 14.60 -30.51 0.75
CA ILE A 376 15.37 -29.41 1.33
C ILE A 376 14.43 -28.46 2.07
N VAL A 377 14.70 -28.25 3.35
CA VAL A 377 13.94 -27.36 4.23
C VAL A 377 14.88 -26.43 4.96
N ARG A 378 14.40 -25.23 5.30
CA ARG A 378 15.12 -24.32 6.20
C ARG A 378 15.18 -24.97 7.60
N THR A 379 16.35 -25.03 8.22
CA THR A 379 16.55 -25.65 9.54
C THR A 379 16.96 -24.61 10.59
N ASN A 380 16.90 -24.96 11.87
CA ASN A 380 17.32 -24.06 12.96
C ASN A 380 18.86 -23.92 13.09
N GLU A 381 19.63 -24.48 12.15
CA GLU A 381 21.08 -24.37 12.16
C GLU A 381 21.53 -23.05 11.55
N LEU A 382 22.38 -22.33 12.29
CA LEU A 382 22.90 -21.04 11.85
C LEU A 382 24.09 -21.23 10.91
N ARG A 383 24.12 -20.48 9.82
CA ARG A 383 25.14 -20.59 8.78
C ARG A 383 26.55 -20.28 9.27
N TRP A 384 26.69 -19.33 10.18
CA TRP A 384 28.01 -18.97 10.73
C TRP A 384 28.59 -20.06 11.64
N ASN A 385 27.77 -20.98 12.18
CA ASN A 385 28.28 -22.15 12.92
C ASN A 385 29.00 -23.13 11.96
N HIS A 386 28.68 -23.05 10.67
CA HIS A 386 29.31 -23.81 9.60
C HIS A 386 30.37 -22.99 8.83
N GLY A 387 30.79 -21.83 9.37
CA GLY A 387 31.74 -20.93 8.70
C GLY A 387 31.20 -20.25 7.43
N LEU A 388 29.89 -20.29 7.20
CA LEU A 388 29.24 -19.66 6.04
C LEU A 388 28.62 -18.31 6.41
N PRO A 389 28.70 -17.29 5.53
CA PRO A 389 27.97 -16.04 5.73
C PRO A 389 26.46 -16.26 5.59
N MET A 390 25.66 -15.29 6.08
CA MET A 390 24.20 -15.31 5.88
C MET A 390 23.86 -15.46 4.39
N HIS A 391 22.81 -16.24 4.10
CA HIS A 391 22.41 -16.53 2.74
C HIS A 391 21.63 -15.35 2.15
N PHE A 392 22.18 -14.70 1.12
CA PHE A 392 21.47 -13.65 0.41
C PHE A 392 20.25 -14.21 -0.33
N LEU A 393 19.06 -13.75 0.01
CA LEU A 393 17.79 -14.22 -0.57
C LEU A 393 17.42 -13.50 -1.87
N GLY A 394 18.04 -12.33 -2.09
CA GLY A 394 17.82 -11.55 -3.28
C GLY A 394 17.73 -10.06 -3.03
N THR A 395 17.67 -9.33 -4.13
CA THR A 395 17.38 -7.90 -4.18
C THR A 395 16.57 -7.62 -5.43
N ASN A 396 15.83 -6.52 -5.43
CA ASN A 396 15.24 -5.96 -6.63
C ASN A 396 15.70 -4.50 -6.77
N THR A 397 16.07 -4.11 -7.98
CA THR A 397 16.38 -2.74 -8.34
C THR A 397 15.64 -2.37 -9.63
N SER A 398 15.13 -1.15 -9.67
CA SER A 398 14.55 -0.57 -10.87
C SER A 398 15.29 0.71 -11.20
N PHE A 399 15.76 0.81 -12.44
CA PHE A 399 16.32 2.00 -13.02
C PHE A 399 15.24 2.64 -13.90
N THR A 400 14.77 3.83 -13.53
CA THR A 400 13.83 4.60 -14.34
C THR A 400 14.51 5.86 -14.84
N TYR A 401 14.45 6.12 -16.13
CA TYR A 401 14.90 7.38 -16.69
C TYR A 401 13.95 7.86 -17.79
N THR A 402 13.63 9.15 -17.75
CA THR A 402 12.76 9.82 -18.72
C THR A 402 13.57 10.84 -19.51
N PHE A 403 13.68 10.62 -20.80
CA PHE A 403 14.14 11.61 -21.77
C PHE A 403 12.95 12.47 -22.19
N ASN A 404 13.15 13.77 -22.33
CA ASN A 404 12.18 14.70 -22.92
C ASN A 404 12.92 15.85 -23.60
N ASN A 405 12.16 16.80 -24.14
CA ASN A 405 12.69 18.02 -24.76
C ASN A 405 13.74 18.75 -23.90
N ASN A 406 13.54 18.82 -22.57
CA ASN A 406 14.44 19.52 -21.66
C ASN A 406 15.69 18.70 -21.29
N THR A 407 15.74 17.42 -21.63
CA THR A 407 16.92 16.58 -21.36
C THR A 407 18.13 17.00 -22.18
N PHE A 408 17.93 17.53 -23.39
CA PHE A 408 19.01 17.90 -24.32
C PHE A 408 19.19 19.40 -24.55
N LYS A 409 18.35 20.26 -23.95
CA LYS A 409 18.57 21.72 -23.99
C LYS A 409 19.89 22.04 -23.29
N LYS A 410 20.84 22.63 -24.04
CA LYS A 410 22.10 23.12 -23.47
C LYS A 410 21.75 24.16 -22.41
N LYS A 411 22.28 24.00 -21.19
CA LYS A 411 22.26 25.06 -20.19
C LYS A 411 23.10 26.23 -20.72
N ASP A 412 22.45 27.25 -21.24
CA ASP A 412 23.11 28.53 -21.47
C ASP A 412 23.52 29.10 -20.11
N LYS A 413 24.83 29.29 -19.93
CA LYS A 413 25.46 29.73 -18.67
C LYS A 413 25.06 31.14 -18.20
N LYS A 414 24.09 31.81 -18.82
CA LYS A 414 23.75 33.22 -18.55
C LYS A 414 22.54 33.47 -17.65
N LYS A 415 21.81 32.44 -17.19
CA LYS A 415 20.65 32.61 -16.28
C LYS A 415 20.72 31.69 -15.05
N GLU A 416 21.78 31.78 -14.26
CA GLU A 416 21.89 31.02 -13.00
C GLU A 416 21.72 31.88 -11.73
N VAL A 417 21.11 33.07 -11.80
CA VAL A 417 21.01 33.97 -10.62
C VAL A 417 19.58 34.25 -10.11
N ALA A 418 18.49 33.76 -10.72
CA ALA A 418 17.14 34.23 -10.34
C ALA A 418 16.05 33.17 -10.03
N GLU A 419 16.30 31.86 -10.10
CA GLU A 419 15.22 30.85 -9.94
C GLU A 419 15.62 29.66 -9.04
N GLU A 420 16.14 29.91 -7.83
CA GLU A 420 16.32 28.82 -6.84
C GLU A 420 15.33 28.84 -5.65
N GLU A 421 14.33 29.74 -5.64
CA GLU A 421 13.33 29.80 -4.55
C GLU A 421 11.87 29.78 -5.04
N SER A 422 11.44 28.74 -5.77
CA SER A 422 10.05 28.24 -5.76
C SER A 422 9.83 27.20 -6.86
N ALA A 423 10.20 25.95 -6.62
CA ALA A 423 9.67 24.82 -7.38
C ALA A 423 9.69 23.59 -6.48
N ASP A 424 8.63 23.42 -5.71
CA ASP A 424 8.26 22.14 -5.11
C ASP A 424 7.73 21.24 -6.24
N ASP A 425 8.63 20.76 -7.09
CA ASP A 425 8.32 19.69 -8.04
C ASP A 425 8.38 18.37 -7.28
N SER A 426 7.26 18.02 -6.66
CA SER A 426 6.98 16.68 -6.17
C SER A 426 6.97 15.71 -7.36
N PHE A 427 8.14 15.17 -7.68
CA PHE A 427 8.32 14.13 -8.67
C PHE A 427 7.70 12.83 -8.14
N ASP A 428 6.44 12.56 -8.48
CA ASP A 428 5.77 11.29 -8.22
C ASP A 428 5.95 10.34 -9.43
N PRO A 429 6.76 9.28 -9.32
CA PRO A 429 7.02 8.34 -10.41
C PRO A 429 5.82 7.45 -10.76
N LEU A 430 4.67 7.58 -10.10
CA LEU A 430 3.45 6.80 -10.34
C LEU A 430 2.33 7.58 -11.04
N ASN A 431 2.51 8.87 -11.34
CA ASN A 431 1.47 9.69 -11.97
C ASN A 431 1.78 9.92 -13.48
N PRO A 432 1.05 9.27 -14.42
CA PRO A 432 1.28 9.43 -15.86
C PRO A 432 0.86 10.80 -16.41
N ASN A 433 0.18 11.63 -15.60
CA ASN A 433 -0.41 12.90 -16.02
C ASN A 433 0.36 14.13 -15.54
N VAL A 434 1.63 14.00 -15.13
CA VAL A 434 2.48 15.16 -14.87
C VAL A 434 2.83 15.81 -16.22
N GLY A 435 1.97 16.74 -16.64
CA GLY A 435 2.13 17.53 -17.87
C GLY A 435 0.85 17.84 -18.65
N MET A 436 -0.33 17.36 -18.26
CA MET A 436 -1.59 17.80 -18.86
C MET A 436 -2.70 17.89 -17.80
N ASP A 437 -3.14 19.12 -17.49
CA ASP A 437 -4.40 19.37 -16.81
C ASP A 437 -5.56 19.05 -17.78
N VAL A 438 -6.00 17.79 -17.77
CA VAL A 438 -7.12 17.31 -18.59
C VAL A 438 -8.39 17.25 -17.74
N ASP A 439 -9.51 17.74 -18.24
CA ASP A 439 -10.79 17.55 -17.57
C ASP A 439 -11.18 16.06 -17.60
N PRO A 440 -11.43 15.41 -16.45
CA PRO A 440 -11.68 13.97 -16.39
C PRO A 440 -13.00 13.53 -17.04
N ILE A 441 -13.89 14.46 -17.42
CA ILE A 441 -15.18 14.14 -18.05
C ILE A 441 -15.11 14.24 -19.58
N THR A 442 -14.31 15.16 -20.13
CA THR A 442 -14.28 15.44 -21.57
C THR A 442 -12.96 15.07 -22.26
N GLY A 443 -11.88 14.83 -21.51
CA GLY A 443 -10.59 14.46 -22.09
C GLY A 443 -9.88 15.59 -22.86
N LEU A 444 -10.37 16.83 -22.74
CA LEU A 444 -9.77 18.04 -23.32
C LEU A 444 -8.93 18.79 -22.27
N PRO A 445 -7.89 19.55 -22.67
CA PRO A 445 -7.14 20.41 -21.76
C PRO A 445 -8.10 21.44 -21.13
N ARG A 446 -8.04 21.61 -19.80
CA ARG A 446 -8.76 22.72 -19.16
C ARG A 446 -8.14 24.03 -19.61
N GLY A 447 -8.86 24.81 -20.41
CA GLY A 447 -8.51 26.20 -20.66
C GLY A 447 -8.48 26.94 -19.33
N ASN A 448 -7.35 27.53 -18.98
CA ASN A 448 -7.22 28.41 -17.82
C ASN A 448 -8.17 29.60 -17.96
N GLN A 449 -9.40 29.48 -17.47
CA GLN A 449 -10.18 30.65 -17.07
C GLN A 449 -9.72 31.08 -15.68
N LYS A 450 -8.57 31.75 -15.65
CA LYS A 450 -8.29 32.76 -14.62
C LYS A 450 -8.41 34.11 -15.31
N SER A 451 -9.39 34.87 -14.88
CA SER A 451 -9.48 36.31 -15.08
C SER A 451 -8.14 36.96 -14.76
N ASN A 452 -7.56 37.69 -15.71
CA ASN A 452 -6.95 38.99 -15.49
C ASN A 452 -6.53 39.61 -16.83
N GLU A 453 -7.09 40.79 -17.07
CA GLU A 453 -6.45 42.00 -17.62
C GLU A 453 -5.25 41.80 -18.56
N GLU A 454 -5.46 42.30 -19.78
CA GLU A 454 -4.48 42.79 -20.76
C GLU A 454 -3.03 42.81 -20.27
N LYS A 455 -2.26 41.78 -20.61
CA LYS A 455 -0.83 41.89 -20.82
C LYS A 455 -0.50 41.36 -22.19
N GLU A 456 -0.10 42.30 -23.04
CA GLU A 456 0.36 42.13 -24.40
C GLU A 456 1.30 40.92 -24.56
N ASP A 457 1.00 40.10 -25.58
CA ASP A 457 1.86 39.09 -26.16
C ASP A 457 3.18 39.71 -26.68
N LYS A 458 4.15 39.90 -25.79
CA LYS A 458 5.55 40.13 -26.14
C LYS A 458 6.41 39.19 -25.32
N ASP A 459 6.62 37.98 -25.86
CA ASP A 459 7.86 37.19 -25.75
C ASP A 459 7.71 35.80 -26.39
N LYS A 460 7.29 35.76 -27.66
CA LYS A 460 7.70 34.66 -28.56
C LYS A 460 8.92 35.16 -29.31
N ILE A 461 10.10 34.91 -28.75
CA ILE A 461 11.37 35.09 -29.43
C ILE A 461 11.33 34.21 -30.69
N SER A 462 11.12 34.86 -31.83
CA SER A 462 11.28 34.30 -33.15
C SER A 462 12.73 33.90 -33.35
N ASN A 463 12.98 32.79 -34.05
CA ASN A 463 14.29 32.60 -34.66
C ASN A 463 14.55 33.76 -35.65
N ASP A 464 15.80 33.98 -36.03
CA ASP A 464 16.26 35.10 -36.90
C ASP A 464 15.44 35.25 -38.21
N ASP A 465 14.71 34.19 -38.60
CA ASP A 465 13.84 34.11 -39.77
C ASP A 465 12.33 34.37 -39.51
N GLY A 466 11.92 34.85 -38.33
CA GLY A 466 10.53 35.27 -38.05
C GLY A 466 9.52 34.15 -37.77
N TYR A 467 9.94 32.89 -37.71
CA TYR A 467 9.08 31.75 -37.38
C TYR A 467 9.03 31.49 -35.86
N ALA A 468 7.83 31.15 -35.36
CA ALA A 468 7.67 30.63 -34.01
C ALA A 468 8.44 29.31 -33.86
N PRO A 469 9.21 29.09 -32.78
CA PRO A 469 9.97 27.87 -32.60
C PRO A 469 9.01 26.67 -32.56
N PHE A 470 9.12 25.80 -33.56
CA PHE A 470 8.34 24.57 -33.65
C PHE A 470 8.97 23.52 -32.74
N GLU A 471 8.47 23.39 -31.51
CA GLU A 471 8.91 22.37 -30.57
C GLU A 471 7.85 21.26 -30.48
N ILE A 472 8.16 20.07 -31.00
CA ILE A 472 7.32 18.88 -30.82
C ILE A 472 7.54 18.34 -29.40
N PRO A 473 6.51 18.30 -28.53
CA PRO A 473 6.65 17.67 -27.22
C PRO A 473 6.78 16.16 -27.38
N TRP A 474 7.81 15.61 -26.77
CA TRP A 474 8.04 14.17 -26.69
C TRP A 474 8.63 13.78 -25.33
N SER A 475 8.29 12.58 -24.90
CA SER A 475 8.86 11.95 -23.72
C SER A 475 9.12 10.48 -24.00
N PHE A 476 10.27 9.97 -23.56
CA PHE A 476 10.61 8.56 -23.60
C PHE A 476 11.14 8.12 -22.24
N THR A 477 10.35 7.32 -21.54
CA THR A 477 10.71 6.68 -20.28
C THR A 477 11.13 5.25 -20.53
N PHE A 478 12.24 4.83 -19.93
CA PHE A 478 12.55 3.42 -19.80
C PHE A 478 12.74 3.04 -18.34
N VAL A 479 12.30 1.83 -18.01
CA VAL A 479 12.37 1.19 -16.71
C VAL A 479 13.11 -0.12 -16.90
N TYR A 480 14.37 -0.16 -16.48
CA TYR A 480 15.15 -1.39 -16.42
C TYR A 480 15.06 -1.98 -15.03
N GLN A 481 14.41 -3.13 -14.89
CA GLN A 481 14.37 -3.87 -13.63
C GLN A 481 15.45 -4.94 -13.66
N PHE A 482 16.18 -5.07 -12.56
CA PHE A 482 17.18 -6.11 -12.36
C PHE A 482 17.05 -6.63 -10.93
N GLY A 483 17.12 -7.94 -10.75
CA GLY A 483 17.05 -8.50 -9.42
C GLY A 483 17.63 -9.90 -9.32
N PHE A 484 17.88 -10.29 -8.09
CA PHE A 484 18.23 -11.65 -7.70
C PHE A 484 17.09 -12.21 -6.86
N ARG A 485 16.83 -13.50 -6.99
CA ARG A 485 15.94 -14.26 -6.11
C ARG A 485 16.45 -15.69 -5.95
N ILE A 486 16.07 -16.34 -4.86
CA ILE A 486 16.31 -17.77 -4.68
C ILE A 486 15.65 -18.57 -5.80
N ASN A 487 16.36 -19.59 -6.29
CA ASN A 487 15.80 -20.61 -7.17
C ASN A 487 15.54 -21.90 -6.37
N SER A 488 14.30 -22.06 -5.89
CA SER A 488 13.91 -23.17 -4.99
C SER A 488 13.81 -24.55 -5.66
N SER A 489 14.19 -24.70 -6.93
CA SER A 489 14.23 -26.02 -7.57
C SER A 489 15.31 -26.90 -6.95
N LYS A 490 15.02 -28.20 -6.75
CA LYS A 490 15.92 -29.17 -6.11
C LYS A 490 17.32 -29.21 -6.75
N GLU A 491 17.40 -29.12 -8.07
CA GLU A 491 18.65 -29.10 -8.85
C GLU A 491 19.56 -27.90 -8.56
N ASN A 492 18.99 -26.82 -8.01
CA ASN A 492 19.72 -25.59 -7.70
C ASN A 492 20.17 -25.53 -6.24
N TYR A 493 19.93 -26.58 -5.45
CA TYR A 493 20.51 -26.72 -4.12
C TYR A 493 22.01 -26.98 -4.22
N SER A 494 22.79 -26.37 -3.32
CA SER A 494 24.21 -26.65 -3.17
C SER A 494 24.49 -27.11 -1.75
N GLU A 495 24.96 -28.36 -1.61
CA GLU A 495 25.37 -28.93 -0.31
C GLU A 495 26.48 -28.11 0.35
N LYS A 496 27.49 -27.69 -0.43
CA LYS A 496 28.58 -26.83 0.07
C LYS A 496 28.09 -25.49 0.61
N LEU A 497 27.08 -24.90 -0.02
CA LEU A 497 26.51 -23.62 0.44
C LEU A 497 25.38 -23.82 1.46
N MET A 498 24.91 -25.06 1.69
CA MET A 498 23.71 -25.38 2.48
C MET A 498 22.55 -24.42 2.16
N ALA A 499 22.35 -24.15 0.86
CA ALA A 499 21.40 -23.17 0.35
C ALA A 499 21.14 -23.37 -1.14
N TYR A 500 20.08 -22.72 -1.62
CA TYR A 500 19.74 -22.66 -3.04
C TYR A 500 20.57 -21.60 -3.77
N LYS A 501 20.92 -21.85 -5.03
CA LYS A 501 21.56 -20.87 -5.91
C LYS A 501 20.59 -19.74 -6.25
N LEU A 502 21.16 -18.57 -6.48
CA LEU A 502 20.41 -17.40 -6.93
C LEU A 502 20.14 -17.48 -8.43
N LYS A 503 18.94 -17.06 -8.82
CA LYS A 503 18.59 -16.74 -10.20
C LYS A 503 18.49 -15.22 -10.32
N TYR A 504 19.09 -14.67 -11.38
CA TYR A 504 18.86 -13.28 -11.75
C TYR A 504 17.68 -13.17 -12.71
N TYR A 505 17.02 -12.03 -12.70
CA TYR A 505 16.02 -11.66 -13.69
C TYR A 505 16.23 -10.20 -14.06
N HIS A 506 15.92 -9.89 -15.30
CA HIS A 506 15.94 -8.53 -15.78
C HIS A 506 14.93 -8.30 -16.89
N SER A 507 14.26 -7.17 -16.81
CA SER A 507 13.27 -6.74 -17.79
C SER A 507 13.51 -5.29 -18.15
N LEU A 508 13.19 -4.96 -19.38
CA LEU A 508 13.19 -3.58 -19.86
C LEU A 508 11.78 -3.24 -20.29
N THR A 509 11.16 -2.32 -19.55
CA THR A 509 9.92 -1.68 -19.97
C THR A 509 10.25 -0.30 -20.52
N PHE A 510 9.58 0.08 -21.60
CA PHE A 510 9.71 1.41 -22.17
C PHE A 510 8.34 1.98 -22.48
N ASN A 511 8.20 3.28 -22.33
CA ASN A 511 7.01 4.05 -22.63
C ASN A 511 7.46 5.33 -23.31
N GLY A 512 6.91 5.68 -24.46
CA GLY A 512 7.09 7.00 -25.00
C GLY A 512 5.79 7.60 -25.51
N SER A 513 5.77 8.92 -25.51
CA SER A 513 4.71 9.73 -26.07
C SER A 513 5.31 10.82 -26.94
N ILE A 514 4.69 11.08 -28.07
CA ILE A 514 5.02 12.19 -28.95
C ILE A 514 3.73 12.83 -29.42
N GLN A 515 3.72 14.16 -29.47
CA GLN A 515 2.59 14.95 -29.95
C GLN A 515 3.04 15.80 -31.13
N PRO A 516 3.10 15.24 -32.36
CA PRO A 516 3.64 15.94 -33.53
C PRO A 516 2.88 17.23 -33.86
N THR A 517 1.58 17.28 -33.55
CA THR A 517 0.73 18.47 -33.66
C THR A 517 -0.28 18.48 -32.50
N PRO A 518 -0.91 19.62 -32.15
CA PRO A 518 -1.84 19.69 -31.03
C PRO A 518 -2.99 18.67 -31.07
N LYS A 519 -3.40 18.25 -32.27
CA LYS A 519 -4.49 17.29 -32.49
C LYS A 519 -4.05 15.83 -32.57
N TRP A 520 -2.76 15.51 -32.44
CA TRP A 520 -2.24 14.15 -32.56
C TRP A 520 -1.45 13.74 -31.34
N ARG A 521 -1.74 12.57 -30.79
CA ARG A 521 -0.94 11.96 -29.72
C ARG A 521 -0.63 10.52 -30.09
N LEU A 522 0.66 10.21 -30.18
CA LEU A 522 1.15 8.87 -30.40
C LEU A 522 1.79 8.40 -29.10
N THR A 523 1.40 7.23 -28.62
CA THR A 523 1.99 6.59 -27.43
C THR A 523 2.47 5.20 -27.81
N PHE A 524 3.62 4.81 -27.31
CA PHE A 524 4.13 3.46 -27.47
C PHE A 524 4.60 2.93 -26.12
N THR A 525 4.24 1.70 -25.81
CA THR A 525 4.67 1.03 -24.59
C THR A 525 5.13 -0.37 -24.94
N GLY A 526 6.21 -0.84 -24.34
CA GLY A 526 6.63 -2.21 -24.54
C GLY A 526 7.43 -2.74 -23.36
N SER A 527 7.48 -4.06 -23.25
CA SER A 527 8.20 -4.78 -22.20
C SER A 527 8.96 -5.96 -22.79
N VAL A 528 10.23 -6.08 -22.47
CA VAL A 528 11.13 -7.14 -22.93
C VAL A 528 11.65 -7.91 -21.72
N ASP A 529 11.47 -9.22 -21.74
CA ASP A 529 12.17 -10.15 -20.85
C ASP A 529 13.56 -10.38 -21.46
N LEU A 530 14.58 -9.80 -20.82
CA LEU A 530 15.95 -9.85 -21.32
C LEU A 530 16.64 -11.19 -21.04
N GLU A 531 16.12 -12.01 -20.11
CA GLU A 531 16.65 -13.35 -19.86
C GLU A 531 16.40 -14.25 -21.07
N LYS A 532 15.22 -14.11 -21.67
CA LYS A 532 14.79 -14.91 -22.83
C LYS A 532 14.95 -14.18 -24.15
N PHE A 533 15.37 -12.90 -24.13
CA PHE A 533 15.31 -11.97 -25.26
C PHE A 533 13.93 -11.99 -25.97
N LYS A 534 12.85 -12.02 -25.18
CA LYS A 534 11.47 -12.07 -25.71
C LYS A 534 10.69 -10.82 -25.35
N VAL A 535 10.10 -10.20 -26.38
CA VAL A 535 9.10 -9.14 -26.21
C VAL A 535 7.84 -9.76 -25.56
N THR A 536 7.46 -9.27 -24.39
CA THR A 536 6.32 -9.77 -23.62
C THR A 536 5.04 -9.09 -24.07
N THR A 537 5.04 -7.76 -24.12
CA THR A 537 3.93 -6.92 -24.58
C THR A 537 4.48 -5.71 -25.31
N THR A 538 3.82 -5.31 -26.41
CA THR A 538 4.06 -4.02 -27.06
C THR A 538 2.72 -3.45 -27.49
N THR A 539 2.48 -2.17 -27.23
CA THR A 539 1.25 -1.49 -27.64
C THR A 539 1.63 -0.16 -28.25
N PHE A 540 1.12 0.09 -29.44
CA PHE A 540 1.17 1.39 -30.09
C PHE A 540 -0.24 1.94 -30.09
N SER A 541 -0.42 3.13 -29.55
CA SER A 541 -1.71 3.80 -29.56
C SER A 541 -1.59 5.17 -30.21
N VAL A 542 -2.64 5.51 -30.94
CA VAL A 542 -2.79 6.74 -31.71
C VAL A 542 -4.09 7.36 -31.29
N TYR A 543 -4.03 8.64 -30.95
CA TYR A 543 -5.19 9.47 -30.72
C TYR A 543 -5.13 10.67 -31.65
N ARG A 544 -6.25 10.97 -32.32
CA ARG A 544 -6.40 12.16 -33.15
C ARG A 544 -7.71 12.86 -32.85
N ASP A 545 -7.62 14.14 -32.52
CA ASP A 545 -8.76 15.02 -32.40
C ASP A 545 -9.17 15.54 -33.79
N LEU A 546 -10.43 15.29 -34.16
CA LEU A 546 -11.06 15.72 -35.41
C LEU A 546 -12.14 16.79 -35.14
N HIS A 547 -12.03 17.53 -34.03
CA HIS A 547 -12.93 18.60 -33.56
C HIS A 547 -14.27 18.06 -33.01
N CYS A 548 -15.17 17.60 -33.88
CA CYS A 548 -16.45 17.01 -33.47
C CYS A 548 -16.35 15.50 -33.24
N TRP A 549 -15.28 14.89 -33.76
CA TRP A 549 -15.03 13.45 -33.70
C TRP A 549 -13.66 13.22 -33.05
N SER A 550 -13.47 12.04 -32.47
CA SER A 550 -12.16 11.54 -32.03
C SER A 550 -11.88 10.18 -32.65
N LEU A 551 -10.65 10.01 -33.12
CA LEU A 551 -10.11 8.73 -33.56
C LEU A 551 -9.17 8.23 -32.47
N SER A 552 -9.38 7.00 -32.02
CA SER A 552 -8.42 6.26 -31.21
C SER A 552 -8.11 4.91 -31.86
N ALA A 553 -6.85 4.57 -31.99
CA ALA A 553 -6.41 3.28 -32.48
C ALA A 553 -5.36 2.73 -31.52
N SER A 554 -5.39 1.44 -31.24
CA SER A 554 -4.39 0.73 -30.43
C SER A 554 -4.07 -0.60 -31.08
N ILE A 555 -2.79 -0.92 -31.24
CA ILE A 555 -2.33 -2.15 -31.85
C ILE A 555 -1.23 -2.79 -31.00
N SER A 556 -1.36 -4.10 -30.78
CA SER A 556 -0.35 -4.96 -30.14
C SER A 556 0.16 -5.97 -31.17
N PRO A 557 1.21 -5.63 -31.94
CA PRO A 557 1.70 -6.49 -33.02
C PRO A 557 2.59 -7.64 -32.53
N PHE A 558 3.20 -7.49 -31.36
CA PHE A 558 4.17 -8.42 -30.77
C PHE A 558 3.75 -8.81 -29.34
N GLY A 559 4.11 -10.02 -28.91
CA GLY A 559 3.73 -10.59 -27.63
C GLY A 559 2.83 -11.81 -27.78
N LEU A 560 2.40 -12.39 -26.64
CA LEU A 560 1.59 -13.61 -26.63
C LEU A 560 0.19 -13.41 -27.24
N TYR A 561 -0.37 -12.19 -27.06
CA TYR A 561 -1.67 -11.81 -27.57
C TYR A 561 -1.53 -10.66 -28.57
N LYS A 562 -1.84 -10.96 -29.83
CA LYS A 562 -1.81 -9.98 -30.92
C LYS A 562 -3.22 -9.43 -31.11
N SER A 563 -3.37 -8.12 -31.02
CA SER A 563 -4.69 -7.47 -31.09
C SER A 563 -4.62 -6.10 -31.75
N PHE A 564 -5.77 -5.64 -32.23
CA PHE A 564 -5.94 -4.25 -32.62
C PHE A 564 -7.34 -3.78 -32.24
N MET A 565 -7.48 -2.48 -31.99
CA MET A 565 -8.76 -1.81 -31.79
C MET A 565 -8.68 -0.43 -32.41
N VAL A 566 -9.68 -0.08 -33.20
CA VAL A 566 -9.87 1.25 -33.77
C VAL A 566 -11.28 1.69 -33.40
N SER A 567 -11.39 2.88 -32.83
CA SER A 567 -12.65 3.50 -32.45
C SER A 567 -12.69 4.92 -33.01
N VAL A 568 -13.79 5.26 -33.66
CA VAL A 568 -14.09 6.60 -34.15
C VAL A 568 -15.44 7.00 -33.58
N GLY A 569 -15.51 8.04 -32.77
CA GLY A 569 -16.74 8.44 -32.08
C GLY A 569 -16.94 9.95 -32.05
N VAL A 570 -18.17 10.38 -31.81
CA VAL A 570 -18.53 11.80 -31.64
C VAL A 570 -18.18 12.24 -30.21
N ASN A 571 -17.55 13.42 -30.06
CA ASN A 571 -17.12 13.92 -28.74
C ASN A 571 -18.29 14.38 -27.85
N ALA A 572 -19.46 14.68 -28.45
CA ALA A 572 -20.64 15.14 -27.74
C ALA A 572 -21.25 14.04 -26.86
N SER A 573 -21.49 14.34 -25.58
CA SER A 573 -22.01 13.38 -24.60
C SER A 573 -23.39 12.82 -24.94
N MET A 574 -24.21 13.56 -25.71
CA MET A 574 -25.55 13.15 -26.16
C MET A 574 -25.53 12.21 -27.38
N LEU A 575 -24.39 12.08 -28.09
CA LEU A 575 -24.26 11.30 -29.32
C LEU A 575 -23.24 10.16 -29.19
N LYS A 576 -22.99 9.69 -27.96
CA LYS A 576 -22.03 8.62 -27.67
C LYS A 576 -22.34 7.29 -28.37
N ASP A 577 -23.59 7.08 -28.78
CA ASP A 577 -24.01 5.90 -29.53
C ASP A 577 -23.54 5.93 -30.99
N ILE A 578 -23.21 7.12 -31.54
CA ILE A 578 -22.63 7.27 -32.88
C ILE A 578 -21.12 7.04 -32.78
N LYS A 579 -20.74 5.76 -32.87
CA LYS A 579 -19.36 5.32 -32.90
C LYS A 579 -19.15 4.16 -33.87
N TYR A 580 -17.97 4.13 -34.47
CA TYR A 580 -17.47 3.03 -35.26
C TYR A 580 -16.34 2.35 -34.49
N ASP A 581 -16.57 1.13 -34.01
CA ASP A 581 -15.59 0.32 -33.32
C ASP A 581 -15.22 -0.90 -34.18
N LYS A 582 -13.93 -1.08 -34.46
CA LYS A 582 -13.38 -2.28 -35.10
C LYS A 582 -12.29 -2.87 -34.22
N ARG A 583 -12.42 -4.14 -33.83
CA ARG A 583 -11.45 -4.83 -32.96
C ARG A 583 -11.11 -6.22 -33.48
N SER A 584 -9.95 -6.73 -33.10
CA SER A 584 -9.57 -8.12 -33.29
C SER A 584 -10.51 -9.06 -32.51
N ASP A 585 -10.92 -10.17 -33.13
CA ASP A 585 -11.82 -11.14 -32.52
C ASP A 585 -11.10 -11.99 -31.45
N ALA A 586 -11.76 -12.26 -30.32
CA ALA A 586 -11.14 -12.91 -29.15
C ALA A 586 -10.72 -14.37 -29.40
N SER A 587 -11.24 -14.98 -30.48
CA SER A 587 -11.02 -16.39 -30.84
C SER A 587 -9.81 -16.62 -31.78
N ARG A 588 -9.20 -15.56 -32.34
CA ARG A 588 -8.13 -15.69 -33.35
C ARG A 588 -6.92 -14.83 -32.99
N ASN A 589 -5.79 -15.48 -32.68
CA ASN A 589 -4.51 -14.80 -32.61
C ASN A 589 -4.14 -14.30 -34.02
N ILE A 590 -4.06 -12.99 -34.21
CA ILE A 590 -3.81 -12.41 -35.55
C ILE A 590 -2.37 -12.71 -35.98
N ASN A 591 -2.19 -13.48 -37.05
CA ASN A 591 -0.89 -13.66 -37.69
C ASN A 591 -0.68 -12.59 -38.78
N TRP A 592 0.10 -11.57 -38.45
CA TRP A 592 0.44 -10.48 -39.37
C TRP A 592 1.49 -10.84 -40.45
N LEU A 593 2.07 -12.06 -40.41
CA LEU A 593 3.26 -12.44 -41.18
C LEU A 593 3.07 -13.65 -42.12
N GLU A 594 1.85 -14.05 -42.46
CA GLU A 594 1.66 -14.98 -43.59
C GLU A 594 1.57 -14.17 -44.89
N LYS A 595 2.63 -14.27 -45.69
CA LYS A 595 2.59 -14.09 -47.13
C LYS A 595 3.47 -15.15 -47.78
#